data_AF-A0A7S4Q1A1-F1
#
_entry.id   AF-A0A7S4Q1A1-F1
#
_cell.length_a   1.000
_cell.length_b   1.000
_cell.length_c   1.000
_cell.angle_alpha   90.00
_cell.angle_beta   90.00
_cell.angle_gamma   90.00
#
_symmetry.space_group_name_H-M   'P 1'
#
loop_
_entity.id
_entity.type
_entity.pdbx_description
1 polymer ?
#
loop_
_entity_poly.entity_id
_entity_poly.type
_entity_poly.pdbx_seq_one_letter_code
_entity_poly.pdbx_strand_id
1 'polypeptide(L)'
;PDLLRRLWGHLHELVPLSLEDCALVGPHPTMRLLRYEGSAQACGADTFHPLHADTPLAVCGAHSRLTVLIYASSKFTGGGVRFLYSAPEESPADAQPGHVDVQPRDGTVLVFDHRVRH
;
A
#
# COMPACT_ATOMS: atom_id res chain seq x y z
N PRO A 1 15.59 12.33 5.55
CA PRO A 1 15.04 12.66 6.90
C PRO A 1 13.97 13.77 6.85
N ASP A 2 14.27 14.92 6.24
CA ASP A 2 13.34 16.06 6.26
C ASP A 2 12.09 15.88 5.39
N LEU A 3 12.24 15.26 4.21
CA LEU A 3 11.08 14.92 3.37
C LEU A 3 10.13 13.96 4.08
N LEU A 4 10.65 12.89 4.70
CA LEU A 4 9.85 11.94 5.47
C LEU A 4 9.13 12.62 6.64
N ARG A 5 9.81 13.51 7.37
CA ARG A 5 9.20 14.26 8.48
C ARG A 5 8.09 15.18 7.99
N ARG A 6 8.28 15.87 6.86
CA ARG A 6 7.26 16.74 6.25
C ARG A 6 6.07 15.94 5.76
N LEU A 7 6.30 14.86 5.00
CA LEU A 7 5.24 13.96 4.54
C LEU A 7 4.46 13.40 5.72
N TRP A 8 5.15 12.89 6.74
CA TRP A 8 4.49 12.39 7.94
C TRP A 8 3.66 13.45 8.65
N GLY A 9 4.15 14.69 8.76
CA GLY A 9 3.39 15.80 9.33
C GLY A 9 2.03 16.00 8.66
N HIS A 10 1.93 15.77 7.35
CA HIS A 10 0.66 15.85 6.62
C HIS A 10 -0.19 14.57 6.71
N LEU A 11 0.45 13.41 6.86
CA LEU A 11 -0.23 12.11 6.78
C LEU A 11 -0.68 11.58 8.13
N HIS A 12 -0.07 12.03 9.23
CA HIS A 12 -0.31 11.45 10.55
C HIS A 12 -1.78 11.56 10.98
N GLU A 13 -2.52 12.58 10.51
CA GLU A 13 -3.94 12.76 10.78
C GLU A 13 -4.82 11.73 10.05
N LEU A 14 -4.31 11.14 8.97
CA LEU A 14 -5.00 10.10 8.20
C LEU A 14 -4.72 8.68 8.74
N VAL A 15 -3.75 8.54 9.64
CA VAL A 15 -3.33 7.26 10.20
C VAL A 15 -3.91 7.14 11.60
N PRO A 16 -4.54 6.01 11.96
CA PRO A 16 -5.04 5.83 13.31
C PRO A 16 -3.89 5.91 14.34
N LEU A 17 -4.20 6.33 15.56
CA LEU A 17 -3.22 6.41 16.64
C LEU A 17 -2.92 5.03 17.25
N SER A 18 -3.84 4.08 17.09
CA SER A 18 -3.71 2.70 17.54
C SER A 18 -4.39 1.72 16.60
N LEU A 19 -3.92 0.48 16.60
CA LEU A 19 -4.53 -0.64 15.87
C LEU A 19 -4.32 -1.92 16.69
N GLU A 20 -5.40 -2.68 16.93
CA GLU A 20 -5.33 -3.95 17.67
C GLU A 20 -4.53 -3.82 18.99
N ASP A 21 -4.89 -2.82 19.81
CA ASP A 21 -4.26 -2.50 21.10
C ASP A 21 -2.77 -2.10 21.05
N CYS A 22 -2.20 -1.93 19.86
CA CYS A 22 -0.85 -1.43 19.67
C CYS A 22 -0.87 0.06 19.35
N ALA A 23 0.01 0.84 20.00
CA ALA A 23 0.23 2.24 19.66
C ALA A 23 1.02 2.37 18.35
N LEU A 24 0.58 3.24 17.45
CA LEU A 24 1.28 3.53 16.20
C LEU A 24 2.22 4.72 16.42
N VAL A 25 3.53 4.45 16.39
CA VAL A 25 4.58 5.37 16.85
C VAL A 25 5.22 6.22 15.75
N GLY A 26 4.63 6.26 14.56
CA GLY A 26 5.09 7.10 13.46
C GLY A 26 5.80 6.35 12.35
N PRO A 27 6.32 7.06 11.34
CA PRO A 27 6.69 6.43 10.09
C PRO A 27 7.93 5.56 10.32
N HIS A 28 7.90 4.36 9.76
CA HIS A 28 9.10 3.55 9.69
C HIS A 28 10.20 4.34 8.95
N PRO A 29 11.48 4.29 9.38
CA PRO A 29 12.56 5.06 8.73
C PRO A 29 12.77 4.71 7.26
N THR A 30 12.34 3.51 6.86
CA THR A 30 12.41 3.02 5.48
C THR A 30 11.28 3.60 4.64
N MET A 31 11.60 4.64 3.86
CA MET A 31 10.76 5.15 2.77
C MET A 31 11.32 4.65 1.45
N ARG A 32 10.45 4.21 0.54
CA ARG A 32 10.83 3.77 -0.81
C ARG A 32 10.14 4.64 -1.85
N LEU A 33 10.91 5.14 -2.81
CA LEU A 33 10.36 5.73 -4.03
C LEU A 33 10.38 4.66 -5.12
N LEU A 34 9.19 4.28 -5.58
CA LEU A 34 9.03 3.34 -6.69
C LEU A 34 8.71 4.12 -7.95
N ARG A 35 9.42 3.82 -9.04
CA ARG A 35 9.18 4.38 -10.36
C ARG A 35 8.97 3.22 -11.33
N TYR A 36 7.76 3.14 -11.86
CA TYR A 36 7.39 2.19 -12.90
C TYR A 36 7.44 2.90 -14.25
N GLU A 37 8.10 2.28 -15.23
CA GLU A 37 8.23 2.83 -16.58
C GLU A 37 7.40 1.98 -17.55
N GLY A 38 6.41 2.59 -18.19
CA GLY A 38 5.65 1.95 -19.26
C GLY A 38 6.47 1.98 -20.55
N SER A 39 7.20 0.91 -20.87
CA SER A 39 7.75 0.76 -22.22
C SER A 39 6.80 -0.06 -23.08
N ALA A 40 6.62 0.31 -24.35
CA ALA A 40 5.80 -0.42 -25.31
C ALA A 40 6.31 -1.85 -25.60
N GLN A 41 7.52 -2.20 -25.14
CA GLN A 41 8.12 -3.53 -25.25
C GLN A 41 8.00 -4.35 -23.97
N ALA A 42 7.55 -3.75 -22.87
CA ALA A 42 7.34 -4.45 -21.60
C ALA A 42 5.94 -5.12 -21.62
N CYS A 43 5.75 -6.08 -22.51
CA CYS A 43 4.65 -7.04 -22.38
C CYS A 43 5.22 -8.27 -21.67
N GLY A 44 5.35 -8.20 -20.35
CA GLY A 44 5.93 -9.25 -19.52
C GLY A 44 5.74 -8.99 -18.03
N ALA A 45 6.14 -9.94 -17.18
CA ALA A 45 6.00 -9.91 -15.71
C ALA A 45 6.67 -8.71 -15.01
N ASP A 46 7.42 -7.89 -15.76
CA ASP A 46 8.15 -6.73 -15.27
C ASP A 46 7.35 -5.42 -15.31
N THR A 47 6.11 -5.41 -15.84
CA THR A 47 5.25 -4.20 -15.86
C THR A 47 4.33 -4.02 -14.68
N PHE A 48 4.22 -5.04 -13.84
CA PHE A 48 3.38 -5.02 -12.66
C PHE A 48 4.16 -5.56 -11.48
N HIS A 49 3.95 -4.96 -10.31
CA HIS A 49 4.40 -5.60 -9.09
C HIS A 49 3.52 -6.84 -8.87
N PRO A 50 4.08 -8.03 -8.62
CA PRO A 50 3.28 -9.23 -8.39
C PRO A 50 2.41 -9.05 -7.16
N LEU A 51 1.22 -9.66 -7.21
CA LEU A 51 0.27 -9.69 -6.10
C LEU A 51 0.94 -10.28 -4.85
N HIS A 52 0.98 -9.51 -3.77
CA HIS A 52 1.70 -9.87 -2.55
C HIS A 52 1.09 -9.21 -1.31
N ALA A 53 1.58 -9.58 -0.13
CA ALA A 53 1.41 -8.79 1.08
C ALA A 53 2.77 -8.19 1.43
N ASP A 54 2.77 -7.02 2.06
CA ASP A 54 4.02 -6.35 2.41
C ASP A 54 4.76 -7.16 3.48
N THR A 55 6.08 -7.25 3.31
CA THR A 55 6.92 -7.92 4.31
C THR A 55 7.04 -7.04 5.55
N PRO A 56 6.70 -7.55 6.75
CA PRO A 56 6.84 -6.76 7.97
C PRO A 56 8.32 -6.43 8.22
N LEU A 57 8.61 -5.15 8.41
CA LEU A 57 9.91 -4.65 8.85
C LEU A 57 9.90 -4.51 10.37
N ALA A 58 10.95 -4.98 11.03
CA ALA A 58 11.12 -4.86 12.47
C ALA A 58 12.33 -3.98 12.80
N VAL A 59 12.17 -3.15 13.82
CA VAL A 59 13.24 -2.37 14.47
C VAL A 59 13.17 -2.61 15.97
N CYS A 60 14.18 -2.16 16.72
CA CYS A 60 14.16 -2.32 18.18
C CYS A 60 12.92 -1.63 18.79
N GLY A 61 12.00 -2.42 19.36
CA GLY A 61 10.79 -1.92 20.03
C GLY A 61 9.60 -1.61 19.11
N ALA A 62 9.67 -1.85 17.80
CA ALA A 62 8.55 -1.62 16.88
C ALA A 62 8.60 -2.52 15.64
N HIS A 63 7.44 -2.77 15.03
CA HIS A 63 7.33 -3.46 13.74
C HIS A 63 6.34 -2.72 12.83
N SER A 64 6.50 -2.83 11.52
CA SER A 64 5.59 -2.22 10.56
C SER A 64 4.23 -2.94 10.60
N ARG A 65 3.17 -2.16 10.79
CA ARG A 65 1.80 -2.69 10.84
C ARG A 65 0.92 -2.20 9.70
N LEU A 66 1.08 -0.94 9.34
CA LEU A 66 0.37 -0.29 8.25
C LEU A 66 1.33 0.06 7.13
N THR A 67 0.86 -0.08 5.90
CA THR A 67 1.50 0.47 4.71
C THR A 67 0.80 1.77 4.33
N VAL A 68 1.60 2.78 4.02
CA VAL A 68 1.13 4.06 3.47
C VAL A 68 1.70 4.22 2.08
N LEU A 69 0.83 4.15 1.06
CA LEU A 69 1.20 4.36 -0.34
C LEU A 69 0.71 5.74 -0.79
N ILE A 70 1.58 6.49 -1.45
CA ILE A 70 1.30 7.84 -1.94
C ILE A 70 1.52 7.86 -3.44
N TYR A 71 0.49 8.19 -4.20
CA TYR A 71 0.63 8.43 -5.64
C TYR A 71 1.19 9.82 -5.88
N ALA A 72 2.45 9.87 -6.34
CA ALA A 72 3.13 11.11 -6.69
C ALA A 72 2.84 11.59 -8.13
N SER A 73 2.22 10.75 -8.96
CA SER A 73 1.85 11.07 -10.33
C SER A 73 0.62 10.28 -10.79
N SER A 74 -0.07 10.83 -11.79
CA SER A 74 -1.29 10.33 -12.45
C SER A 74 -1.22 10.53 -13.96
N LYS A 75 -0.03 10.88 -14.47
CA LYS A 75 0.22 11.16 -15.90
C LYS A 75 0.40 9.87 -16.72
N PHE A 76 -0.21 8.77 -16.28
CA PHE A 76 -0.06 7.46 -16.90
C PHE A 76 -1.40 6.71 -16.92
N THR A 77 -1.52 5.75 -17.84
CA THR A 77 -2.67 4.85 -17.93
C THR A 77 -2.32 3.54 -17.25
N GLY A 78 -3.22 3.03 -16.39
CA GLY A 78 -2.96 1.84 -15.58
C GLY A 78 -2.20 2.15 -14.29
N GLY A 79 -1.48 1.17 -13.75
CA GLY A 79 -0.68 1.31 -12.52
C GLY A 79 -1.49 1.59 -11.24
N GLY A 80 -2.75 1.17 -11.23
CA GLY A 80 -3.55 1.10 -10.02
C GLY A 80 -3.11 -0.04 -9.12
N VAL A 81 -3.53 0.02 -7.85
CA VAL A 81 -3.34 -1.04 -6.87
C VAL A 81 -4.63 -1.81 -6.74
N ARG A 82 -4.53 -3.15 -6.75
CA ARG A 82 -5.66 -4.06 -6.61
C ARG A 82 -5.63 -4.70 -5.23
N PHE A 83 -6.57 -4.36 -4.37
CA PHE A 83 -6.73 -5.05 -3.09
C PHE A 83 -7.61 -6.28 -3.25
N LEU A 84 -7.19 -7.42 -2.70
CA LEU A 84 -8.00 -8.62 -2.61
C LEU A 84 -8.57 -8.77 -1.21
N TYR A 85 -9.84 -9.13 -1.13
CA TYR A 85 -10.50 -9.50 0.13
C TYR A 85 -11.21 -10.84 -0.02
N SER A 86 -11.19 -11.63 1.06
CA SER A 86 -11.89 -12.90 1.12
C SER A 86 -13.37 -12.68 0.85
N ALA A 87 -13.99 -13.61 0.11
CA ALA A 87 -15.44 -13.64 0.02
C ALA A 87 -16.01 -13.80 1.44
N PRO A 88 -17.16 -13.17 1.77
CA PRO A 88 -17.85 -13.37 3.04
C PRO A 88 -17.98 -14.87 3.37
N GLU A 89 -17.93 -15.27 4.64
CA GLU A 89 -18.00 -16.70 5.02
C GLU A 89 -19.26 -17.42 4.49
N GLU A 90 -20.33 -16.68 4.21
CA GLU A 90 -21.57 -17.19 3.61
C GLU A 90 -21.50 -17.38 2.09
N SER A 91 -20.35 -17.11 1.46
CA SER A 91 -20.19 -17.21 0.01
C SER A 91 -20.06 -18.67 -0.44
N PRO A 92 -20.53 -19.02 -1.65
CA PRO A 92 -20.32 -20.34 -2.24
C PRO A 92 -18.83 -20.73 -2.20
N ALA A 93 -18.54 -22.02 -2.07
CA ALA A 93 -17.16 -22.53 -2.00
C ALA A 93 -16.29 -22.15 -3.23
N ASP A 94 -16.92 -21.85 -4.37
CA ASP A 94 -16.28 -21.42 -5.61
C ASP A 94 -16.26 -19.89 -5.80
N ALA A 95 -16.71 -19.13 -4.79
CA ALA A 95 -16.71 -17.68 -4.86
C ALA A 95 -15.27 -17.16 -4.95
N GLN A 96 -14.97 -16.51 -6.07
CA GLN A 96 -13.70 -15.82 -6.23
C GLN A 96 -13.59 -14.71 -5.18
N PRO A 97 -12.40 -14.47 -4.62
CA PRO A 97 -12.18 -13.33 -3.73
C PRO A 97 -12.60 -12.04 -4.45
N GLY A 98 -13.29 -11.17 -3.73
CA GLY A 98 -13.62 -9.85 -4.23
C GLY A 98 -12.34 -9.02 -4.41
N HIS A 99 -12.40 -8.02 -5.27
CA HIS A 99 -11.29 -7.08 -5.44
C HIS A 99 -11.77 -5.64 -5.54
N VAL A 100 -10.93 -4.72 -5.08
CA VAL A 100 -11.09 -3.28 -5.28
C VAL A 100 -9.85 -2.75 -5.98
N ASP A 101 -10.06 -2.11 -7.13
CA ASP A 101 -8.99 -1.42 -7.85
C ASP A 101 -9.00 0.07 -7.52
N VAL A 102 -7.88 0.57 -7.01
CA VAL A 102 -7.68 2.00 -6.77
C VAL A 102 -6.79 2.58 -7.85
N GLN A 103 -7.37 3.44 -8.67
CA GLN A 103 -6.65 4.12 -9.74
C GLN A 103 -5.71 5.20 -9.18
N PRO A 104 -4.53 5.39 -9.79
CA PRO A 104 -3.56 6.38 -9.35
C PRO A 104 -4.06 7.79 -9.63
N ARG A 105 -4.02 8.65 -8.61
CA ARG A 105 -4.29 10.08 -8.73
C ARG A 105 -3.28 10.86 -7.89
N ASP A 106 -2.80 11.99 -8.41
CA ASP A 106 -1.82 12.83 -7.70
C ASP A 106 -2.33 13.17 -6.29
N GLY A 107 -1.52 12.85 -5.28
CA GLY A 107 -1.82 13.12 -3.88
C GLY A 107 -2.77 12.13 -3.22
N THR A 108 -3.24 11.09 -3.91
CA THR A 108 -3.98 10.00 -3.27
C THR A 108 -3.07 9.26 -2.29
N VAL A 109 -3.59 9.07 -1.08
CA VAL A 109 -2.95 8.33 0.01
C VAL A 109 -3.79 7.10 0.30
N LEU A 110 -3.15 5.93 0.28
CA LEU A 110 -3.75 4.67 0.70
C LEU A 110 -3.10 4.24 2.01
N VAL A 111 -3.92 3.98 3.03
CA VAL A 111 -3.49 3.46 4.33
C VAL A 111 -4.18 2.12 4.52
N PHE A 112 -3.39 1.06 4.64
CA PHE A 112 -3.93 -0.30 4.78
C PHE A 112 -3.01 -1.17 5.66
N ASP A 113 -3.56 -2.25 6.21
CA ASP A 113 -2.77 -3.23 6.97
C ASP A 113 -1.82 -3.97 6.02
N HIS A 114 -0.55 -4.08 6.38
CA HIS A 114 0.48 -4.74 5.56
C HIS A 114 0.13 -6.18 5.15
N ARG A 115 -0.75 -6.85 5.91
CA ARG A 115 -1.25 -8.21 5.61
C ARG A 115 -2.20 -8.25 4.41
N VAL A 116 -2.79 -7.12 4.03
CA VAL A 116 -3.74 -7.05 2.91
C VAL A 116 -2.99 -7.37 1.62
N ARG A 117 -3.51 -8.35 0.87
CA ARG A 117 -2.95 -8.72 -0.43
C ARG A 117 -3.28 -7.65 -1.46
N HIS A 118 -2.25 -7.15 -2.12
CA HIS A 118 -2.35 -6.07 -3.08
C HIS A 118 -1.34 -6.17 -4.23
#